data_AF-F0ZLW2-F1
#
_entry.id   AF-F0ZLW2-F1
#
_cell.length_a   1.000
_cell.length_b   1.000
_cell.length_c   1.000
_cell.angle_alpha   90.00
_cell.angle_beta   90.00
_cell.angle_gamma   90.00
#
_symmetry.space_group_name_H-M   'P 1'
#
loop_
_entity.id
_entity.type
_entity.pdbx_description
1 polymer ?
#
loop_
_entity_poly.entity_id
_entity_poly.type
_entity_poly.pdbx_seq_one_letter_code
_entity_poly.pdbx_strand_id
1 'polypeptide(L)'
;MKLILLFFSLFVLIKGQILPNDQLKAAKELISTLYGVTTDDVCNFNGFSCTQLDSNSDLATVISLQLQSKKSLDGRGYSSDRKTINNDLTIFKDLQYIELFDVEISSNFFYNLYKLTKLNIIHIDYHLLPLTKEFKLPESLTFISIKYFGGKVASSFFNSNLNTLDIKNSLKGFDVTNGSDIVINNKLTALSLPIVSSNTQALFDSLGAKLKNIYRIILILDESTTKTKKNIQIPTFKPSSFSSLKLLNIYFQTGSLEKPNFPYTINNLVGLNQIIFNSNQYTMDVSKPFIDFTKINPSLFFRATFKCEYLSSCKKKPCIKFPKKTIVSVQDCQGFDKSYVEVSHIMNKLYTV
;
A
#
# COMPACT_ATOMS: atom_id res chain seq x y z
N MET A 1 -15.68 -14.54 56.94
CA MET A 1 -14.99 -14.30 55.65
C MET A 1 -14.90 -15.62 54.90
N LYS A 2 -15.93 -15.96 54.11
CA LYS A 2 -15.94 -17.16 53.25
C LYS A 2 -15.86 -16.68 51.80
N LEU A 3 -14.70 -16.94 51.18
CA LEU A 3 -14.42 -16.71 49.78
C LEU A 3 -15.15 -17.80 48.98
N ILE A 4 -16.25 -17.45 48.31
CA ILE A 4 -16.86 -18.31 47.30
C ILE A 4 -16.41 -17.75 45.94
N LEU A 5 -15.34 -18.37 45.43
CA LEU A 5 -14.96 -18.35 44.03
C LEU A 5 -16.09 -18.98 43.21
N LEU A 6 -16.98 -18.15 42.67
CA LEU A 6 -17.76 -18.51 41.50
C LEU A 6 -17.05 -17.92 40.28
N PHE A 7 -16.04 -18.66 39.83
CA PHE A 7 -15.74 -18.75 38.40
C PHE A 7 -17.05 -19.21 37.72
N PHE A 8 -17.89 -18.26 37.32
CA PHE A 8 -18.71 -18.50 36.15
C PHE A 8 -17.73 -18.51 34.97
N SER A 9 -17.11 -19.67 34.78
CA SER A 9 -16.80 -20.14 33.46
C SER A 9 -18.12 -20.14 32.69
N LEU A 10 -18.47 -19.00 32.10
CA LEU A 10 -19.21 -19.00 30.85
C LEU A 10 -18.28 -19.66 29.82
N PHE A 11 -18.12 -20.98 29.93
CA PHE A 11 -18.16 -21.81 28.75
C PHE A 11 -19.53 -21.53 28.14
N VAL A 12 -19.63 -20.44 27.38
CA VAL A 12 -20.51 -20.46 26.23
C VAL A 12 -19.96 -21.64 25.45
N LEU A 13 -20.61 -22.79 25.61
CA LEU A 13 -20.60 -23.84 24.62
C LEU A 13 -20.94 -23.12 23.32
N ILE A 14 -19.91 -22.79 22.55
CA ILE A 14 -20.07 -22.43 21.15
C ILE A 14 -20.68 -23.70 20.58
N LYS A 15 -22.01 -23.71 20.45
CA LYS A 15 -22.69 -24.72 19.65
C LYS A 15 -21.91 -24.77 18.34
N GLY A 16 -21.42 -25.95 17.98
CA GLY A 16 -20.59 -26.15 16.81
C GLY A 16 -21.27 -25.47 15.62
N GLN A 17 -20.62 -24.43 15.09
CA GLN A 17 -21.16 -23.67 13.98
C GLN A 17 -21.08 -24.54 12.74
N ILE A 18 -22.22 -24.83 12.13
CA ILE A 18 -22.31 -25.72 10.96
C ILE A 18 -22.21 -24.85 9.71
N LEU A 19 -21.10 -24.99 8.99
CA LEU A 19 -20.97 -24.39 7.66
C LEU A 19 -21.78 -25.19 6.63
N PRO A 20 -22.38 -24.53 5.62
CA PRO A 20 -22.87 -25.19 4.43
C PRO A 20 -21.80 -26.12 3.83
N ASN A 21 -22.23 -27.29 3.32
CA ASN A 21 -21.34 -28.37 2.88
C ASN A 21 -20.29 -27.92 1.85
N ASP A 22 -20.65 -26.99 0.97
CA ASP A 22 -19.76 -26.43 -0.05
C ASP A 22 -18.68 -25.52 0.56
N GLN A 23 -19.04 -24.64 1.49
CA GLN A 23 -18.08 -23.83 2.27
C GLN A 23 -17.19 -24.72 3.13
N LEU A 24 -17.77 -25.72 3.82
CA LEU A 24 -17.02 -26.66 4.66
C LEU A 24 -15.97 -27.43 3.83
N LYS A 25 -16.37 -27.96 2.66
CA LYS A 25 -15.48 -28.68 1.77
C LYS A 25 -14.35 -27.78 1.26
N ALA A 26 -14.68 -26.59 0.76
CA ALA A 26 -13.68 -25.65 0.25
C ALA A 26 -12.70 -25.21 1.34
N ALA A 27 -13.18 -24.95 2.56
CA ALA A 27 -12.32 -24.59 3.68
C ALA A 27 -11.41 -25.74 4.10
N LYS A 28 -11.92 -26.97 4.20
CA LYS A 28 -11.10 -28.17 4.45
C LYS A 28 -10.00 -28.36 3.41
N GLU A 29 -10.33 -28.16 2.13
CA GLU A 29 -9.35 -28.21 1.04
C GLU A 29 -8.26 -27.15 1.22
N LEU A 30 -8.63 -25.89 1.48
CA LEU A 30 -7.66 -24.81 1.75
C LEU A 30 -6.76 -25.12 2.95
N ILE A 31 -7.34 -25.61 4.05
CA ILE A 31 -6.59 -25.98 5.26
C ILE A 31 -5.59 -27.11 4.95
N SER A 32 -6.05 -28.15 4.25
CA SER A 32 -5.19 -29.26 3.84
C SER A 32 -4.07 -28.80 2.91
N THR A 33 -4.34 -27.94 1.94
CA THR A 33 -3.34 -27.44 0.99
C THR A 33 -2.27 -26.56 1.65
N LEU A 34 -2.67 -25.68 2.58
CA LEU A 34 -1.79 -24.68 3.18
C LEU A 34 -1.06 -25.19 4.44
N TYR A 35 -1.71 -26.04 5.22
CA TYR A 35 -1.21 -26.49 6.53
C TYR A 35 -0.92 -28.00 6.59
N GLY A 36 -1.39 -28.80 5.62
CA GLY A 36 -1.18 -30.24 5.59
C GLY A 36 -1.95 -31.00 6.68
N VAL A 37 -3.04 -30.41 7.19
CA VAL A 37 -3.90 -30.99 8.23
C VAL A 37 -5.36 -30.93 7.78
N THR A 38 -6.23 -31.67 8.47
CA THR A 38 -7.68 -31.62 8.28
C THR A 38 -8.36 -31.22 9.58
N THR A 39 -9.53 -30.59 9.50
CA THR A 39 -10.37 -30.24 10.64
C THR A 39 -11.83 -30.30 10.24
N ASP A 40 -12.68 -30.79 11.13
CA ASP A 40 -14.14 -30.66 10.98
C ASP A 40 -14.66 -29.33 11.51
N ASP A 41 -13.89 -28.69 12.40
CA ASP A 41 -14.21 -27.40 12.99
C ASP A 41 -13.39 -26.30 12.30
N VAL A 42 -13.89 -25.87 11.14
CA VAL A 42 -13.28 -24.78 10.36
C VAL A 42 -13.37 -23.45 11.09
N CYS A 43 -14.47 -23.20 11.81
CA CYS A 43 -14.73 -21.90 12.42
C CYS A 43 -13.83 -21.62 13.63
N ASN A 44 -13.28 -22.65 14.26
CA ASN A 44 -12.23 -22.53 15.28
C ASN A 44 -10.81 -22.73 14.73
N PHE A 45 -10.64 -22.93 13.42
CA PHE A 45 -9.31 -23.05 12.82
C PHE A 45 -8.69 -21.66 12.59
N ASN A 46 -7.44 -21.49 13.03
CA ASN A 46 -6.69 -20.25 12.82
C ASN A 46 -6.60 -19.91 11.33
N GLY A 47 -7.21 -18.79 10.94
CA GLY A 47 -7.25 -18.30 9.56
C GLY A 47 -8.65 -18.26 8.96
N PHE A 48 -9.67 -18.75 9.66
CA PHE A 48 -11.07 -18.55 9.31
C PHE A 48 -11.78 -17.83 10.45
N SER A 49 -12.74 -16.97 10.11
CA SER A 49 -13.71 -16.48 11.10
C SER A 49 -15.11 -16.63 10.53
N CYS A 50 -15.99 -17.21 11.34
CA CYS A 50 -17.37 -17.47 10.97
C CYS A 50 -18.32 -16.59 11.77
N THR A 51 -19.51 -16.34 11.21
CA THR A 51 -20.65 -15.80 11.94
C THR A 51 -21.88 -16.67 11.71
N GLN A 52 -22.78 -16.72 12.68
CA GLN A 52 -24.10 -17.30 12.48
C GLN A 52 -24.87 -16.50 11.42
N LEU A 53 -25.57 -17.22 10.53
CA LEU A 53 -26.43 -16.63 9.51
C LEU A 53 -27.71 -16.04 10.12
N ASP A 54 -28.21 -16.66 11.19
CA ASP A 54 -29.36 -16.21 11.96
C ASP A 54 -29.13 -16.55 13.44
N SER A 55 -29.58 -15.66 14.32
CA SER A 55 -29.59 -15.79 15.78
C SER A 55 -30.23 -17.08 16.30
N ASN A 56 -31.15 -17.69 15.52
CA ASN A 56 -31.85 -18.91 15.89
C ASN A 56 -31.36 -20.16 15.13
N SER A 57 -30.24 -20.06 14.41
CA SER A 57 -29.71 -21.16 13.58
C SER A 57 -28.30 -21.55 14.00
N ASP A 58 -28.01 -22.84 13.95
CA ASP A 58 -26.64 -23.34 14.09
C ASP A 58 -25.85 -23.17 12.77
N LEU A 59 -26.50 -22.71 11.69
CA LEU A 59 -25.84 -22.43 10.42
C LEU A 59 -24.98 -21.17 10.50
N ALA A 60 -23.75 -21.30 10.02
CA ALA A 60 -22.79 -20.22 9.96
C ALA A 60 -22.27 -20.00 8.54
N THR A 61 -21.54 -18.90 8.36
CA THR A 61 -20.81 -18.62 7.13
C THR A 61 -19.45 -18.00 7.45
N VAL A 62 -18.48 -18.22 6.56
CA VAL A 62 -17.16 -17.60 6.66
C VAL A 62 -17.24 -16.13 6.24
N ILE A 63 -16.85 -15.23 7.15
CA ILE A 63 -16.82 -13.78 6.93
C ILE A 63 -15.40 -13.22 6.76
N SER A 64 -14.38 -13.97 7.17
CA SER A 64 -12.98 -13.55 7.08
C SER A 64 -12.07 -14.73 6.78
N LEU A 65 -11.10 -14.50 5.91
CA LEU A 65 -10.00 -15.41 5.60
C LEU A 65 -8.67 -14.71 5.92
N GLN A 66 -7.85 -15.33 6.77
CA GLN A 66 -6.49 -14.90 7.14
C GLN A 66 -5.56 -16.09 6.94
N LEU A 67 -5.22 -16.36 5.68
CA LEU A 67 -4.56 -17.59 5.27
C LEU A 67 -3.05 -17.36 5.14
N GLN A 68 -2.27 -18.31 5.64
CA GLN A 68 -0.82 -18.30 5.51
C GLN A 68 -0.25 -19.69 5.28
N SER A 69 0.91 -19.77 4.64
CA SER A 69 1.59 -21.05 4.47
C SER A 69 2.18 -21.55 5.81
N LYS A 70 2.18 -22.87 6.05
CA LYS A 70 2.82 -23.44 7.26
C LYS A 70 4.30 -23.08 7.38
N LYS A 71 5.04 -22.97 6.27
CA LYS A 71 6.48 -22.62 6.31
C LYS A 71 6.70 -21.20 6.85
N SER A 72 5.74 -20.31 6.65
CA SER A 72 5.75 -18.95 7.17
C SER A 72 5.63 -18.89 8.70
N LEU A 73 4.80 -19.77 9.27
CA LEU A 73 4.64 -19.92 10.73
C LEU A 73 5.94 -20.32 11.44
N ASP A 74 6.82 -21.07 10.75
CA ASP A 74 8.10 -21.52 11.30
C ASP A 74 9.18 -20.41 11.33
N GLY A 75 8.84 -19.17 10.99
CA GLY A 75 9.73 -18.01 11.06
C GLY A 75 10.86 -17.98 10.01
N ARG A 76 10.88 -18.94 9.07
CA ARG A 76 11.93 -19.09 8.05
C ARG A 76 11.63 -18.32 6.76
N GLY A 77 11.39 -17.02 6.88
CA GLY A 77 11.30 -16.08 5.75
C GLY A 77 10.32 -16.50 4.63
N TYR A 78 10.38 -15.80 3.50
CA TYR A 78 9.57 -16.15 2.33
C TYR A 78 10.04 -17.46 1.72
N SER A 79 9.12 -18.39 1.49
CA SER A 79 9.47 -19.67 0.86
C SER A 79 9.62 -19.52 -0.65
N SER A 80 10.60 -20.20 -1.25
CA SER A 80 10.65 -20.42 -2.69
C SER A 80 9.46 -21.26 -3.19
N ASP A 81 8.84 -22.03 -2.29
CA ASP A 81 7.78 -22.98 -2.60
C ASP A 81 6.44 -22.49 -2.05
N ARG A 82 6.06 -21.26 -2.40
CA ARG A 82 4.75 -20.72 -2.00
C ARG A 82 3.65 -21.64 -2.50
N LYS A 83 2.70 -21.93 -1.64
CA LYS A 83 1.51 -22.69 -2.04
C LYS A 83 0.61 -21.77 -2.86
N THR A 84 0.08 -22.30 -3.96
CA THR A 84 -0.87 -21.58 -4.80
C THR A 84 -2.29 -21.95 -4.40
N ILE A 85 -3.14 -20.96 -4.13
CA ILE A 85 -4.59 -21.15 -4.01
C ILE A 85 -5.20 -21.04 -5.41
N ASN A 86 -5.71 -22.17 -5.90
CA ASN A 86 -6.45 -22.26 -7.16
C ASN A 86 -7.98 -22.33 -6.95
N ASN A 87 -8.43 -22.58 -5.71
CA ASN A 87 -9.85 -22.66 -5.37
C ASN A 87 -10.55 -21.31 -5.62
N ASP A 88 -11.79 -21.38 -6.12
CA ASP A 88 -12.65 -20.21 -6.26
C ASP A 88 -13.17 -19.79 -4.89
N LEU A 89 -12.64 -18.68 -4.36
CA LEU A 89 -13.05 -18.15 -3.06
C LEU A 89 -14.46 -17.56 -3.05
N THR A 90 -15.13 -17.44 -4.21
CA THR A 90 -16.51 -16.95 -4.30
C THR A 90 -17.55 -17.90 -3.69
N ILE A 91 -17.12 -19.10 -3.31
CA ILE A 91 -17.92 -20.02 -2.49
C ILE A 91 -18.26 -19.42 -1.12
N PHE A 92 -17.39 -18.57 -0.57
CA PHE A 92 -17.60 -17.83 0.67
C PHE A 92 -18.33 -16.51 0.37
N LYS A 93 -19.63 -16.59 0.05
CA LYS A 93 -20.42 -15.45 -0.44
C LYS A 93 -20.47 -14.25 0.52
N ASP A 94 -20.37 -14.52 1.82
CA ASP A 94 -20.46 -13.51 2.88
C ASP A 94 -19.11 -12.95 3.34
N LEU A 95 -18.04 -13.27 2.60
CA LEU A 95 -16.68 -12.85 2.89
C LEU A 95 -16.53 -11.32 2.85
N GLN A 96 -16.03 -10.75 3.94
CA GLN A 96 -15.83 -9.30 4.13
C GLN A 96 -14.36 -8.91 4.14
N TYR A 97 -13.48 -9.85 4.50
CA TYR A 97 -12.06 -9.62 4.69
C TYR A 97 -11.23 -10.79 4.15
N ILE A 98 -10.18 -10.48 3.38
CA ILE A 98 -9.18 -11.45 2.92
C ILE A 98 -7.79 -10.92 3.27
N GLU A 99 -6.99 -11.75 3.93
CA GLU A 99 -5.57 -11.57 4.10
C GLU A 99 -4.84 -12.86 3.71
N LEU A 100 -3.88 -12.74 2.79
CA LEU A 100 -3.08 -13.86 2.29
C LEU A 100 -1.59 -13.56 2.51
N PHE A 101 -0.93 -14.35 3.33
CA PHE A 101 0.48 -14.18 3.68
C PHE A 101 1.33 -15.38 3.22
N ASP A 102 2.41 -15.13 2.48
CA ASP A 102 3.28 -16.18 1.91
C ASP A 102 2.52 -17.23 1.08
N VAL A 103 1.46 -16.81 0.41
CA VAL A 103 0.61 -17.63 -0.46
C VAL A 103 0.43 -16.89 -1.78
N GLU A 104 0.46 -17.62 -2.90
CA GLU A 104 0.15 -17.07 -4.21
C GLU A 104 -1.31 -17.39 -4.56
N ILE A 105 -2.08 -16.38 -4.97
CA ILE A 105 -3.45 -16.59 -5.45
C ILE A 105 -3.49 -16.54 -6.97
N SER A 106 -4.25 -17.46 -7.58
CA SER A 106 -4.40 -17.50 -9.04
C SER A 106 -5.05 -16.21 -9.60
N SER A 107 -4.73 -15.83 -10.84
CA SER A 107 -5.36 -14.66 -11.48
C SER A 107 -6.89 -14.79 -11.62
N ASN A 108 -7.42 -16.03 -11.64
CA ASN A 108 -8.86 -16.29 -11.69
C ASN A 108 -9.63 -15.73 -10.49
N PHE A 109 -8.97 -15.61 -9.33
CA PHE A 109 -9.53 -14.94 -8.17
C PHE A 109 -9.98 -13.51 -8.51
N PHE A 110 -9.11 -12.71 -9.12
CA PHE A 110 -9.41 -11.33 -9.49
C PHE A 110 -10.56 -11.22 -10.49
N TYR A 111 -10.65 -12.15 -11.44
CA TYR A 111 -11.75 -12.18 -12.42
C TYR A 111 -13.12 -12.51 -11.80
N ASN A 112 -13.13 -13.17 -10.65
CA ASN A 112 -14.35 -13.57 -9.95
C ASN A 112 -14.69 -12.68 -8.74
N LEU A 113 -13.82 -11.73 -8.37
CA LEU A 113 -13.99 -10.87 -7.20
C LEU A 113 -15.34 -10.15 -7.15
N TYR A 114 -15.90 -9.76 -8.29
CA TYR A 114 -17.21 -9.09 -8.36
C TYR A 114 -18.36 -9.88 -7.72
N LYS A 115 -18.24 -11.21 -7.58
CA LYS A 115 -19.26 -12.06 -6.94
C LYS A 115 -19.26 -11.93 -5.41
N LEU A 116 -18.18 -11.44 -4.81
CA LEU A 116 -18.05 -11.25 -3.37
C LEU A 116 -18.62 -9.88 -2.97
N THR A 117 -19.94 -9.76 -2.97
CA THR A 117 -20.64 -8.47 -2.82
C THR A 117 -20.50 -7.83 -1.44
N LYS A 118 -20.01 -8.55 -0.43
CA LYS A 118 -19.74 -8.04 0.93
C LYS A 118 -18.26 -7.77 1.22
N LEU A 119 -17.37 -8.03 0.26
CA LEU A 119 -15.93 -7.94 0.46
C LEU A 119 -15.47 -6.49 0.54
N ASN A 120 -14.96 -6.09 1.70
CA ASN A 120 -14.57 -4.70 1.98
C ASN A 120 -13.05 -4.48 1.88
N ILE A 121 -12.25 -5.49 2.23
CA ILE A 121 -10.80 -5.38 2.40
C ILE A 121 -10.09 -6.61 1.84
N ILE A 122 -9.02 -6.38 1.06
CA ILE A 122 -8.07 -7.40 0.61
C ILE A 122 -6.65 -6.98 0.97
N HIS A 123 -5.91 -7.88 1.62
CA HIS A 123 -4.47 -7.83 1.83
C HIS A 123 -3.83 -9.06 1.19
N ILE A 124 -2.88 -8.84 0.27
CA ILE A 124 -2.11 -9.89 -0.37
C ILE A 124 -0.64 -9.57 -0.19
N ASP A 125 0.11 -10.48 0.41
CA ASP A 125 1.54 -10.28 0.57
C ASP A 125 2.26 -10.41 -0.78
N TYR A 126 1.92 -11.40 -1.61
CA TYR A 126 2.64 -11.70 -2.83
C TYR A 126 1.71 -12.09 -4.00
N HIS A 127 1.90 -11.45 -5.17
CA HIS A 127 1.24 -11.85 -6.41
C HIS A 127 2.12 -11.54 -7.63
N LEU A 128 2.65 -12.59 -8.27
CA LEU A 128 3.52 -12.47 -9.43
C LEU A 128 2.76 -12.65 -10.75
N LEU A 129 1.66 -13.42 -10.73
CA LEU A 129 0.91 -13.74 -11.94
C LEU A 129 0.34 -12.47 -12.61
N PRO A 130 0.35 -12.39 -13.95
CA PRO A 130 -0.20 -11.24 -14.64
C PRO A 130 -1.75 -11.24 -14.58
N LEU A 131 -2.31 -10.03 -14.45
CA LEU A 131 -3.73 -9.75 -14.67
C LEU A 131 -3.88 -9.30 -16.12
N THR A 132 -4.15 -10.25 -17.01
CA THR A 132 -4.14 -10.07 -18.48
C THR A 132 -5.44 -9.53 -19.07
N LYS A 133 -6.50 -9.47 -18.28
CA LYS A 133 -7.82 -8.95 -18.70
C LYS A 133 -8.29 -7.91 -17.68
N GLU A 134 -9.15 -7.01 -18.12
CA GLU A 134 -9.91 -6.15 -17.21
C GLU A 134 -10.88 -7.01 -16.39
N PHE A 135 -11.17 -6.57 -15.17
CA PHE A 135 -12.03 -7.26 -14.22
C PHE A 135 -12.91 -6.28 -13.44
N LYS A 136 -14.00 -6.78 -12.86
CA LYS A 136 -14.86 -5.95 -12.01
C LYS A 136 -14.50 -6.22 -10.55
N LEU A 137 -14.24 -5.16 -9.80
CA LEU A 137 -14.16 -5.21 -8.34
C LEU A 137 -15.58 -5.09 -7.75
N PRO A 138 -15.88 -5.77 -6.63
CA PRO A 138 -17.18 -5.64 -5.98
C PRO A 138 -17.35 -4.22 -5.42
N GLU A 139 -18.59 -3.72 -5.42
CA GLU A 139 -18.87 -2.32 -5.09
C GLU A 139 -18.60 -1.97 -3.62
N SER A 140 -18.61 -2.97 -2.74
CA SER A 140 -18.27 -2.86 -1.32
C SER A 140 -16.76 -2.78 -1.05
N LEU A 141 -15.91 -3.15 -2.02
CA LEU A 141 -14.48 -3.18 -1.80
C LEU A 141 -13.91 -1.76 -1.76
N THR A 142 -13.41 -1.39 -0.59
CA THR A 142 -12.87 -0.05 -0.33
C THR A 142 -11.35 -0.04 -0.17
N PHE A 143 -10.74 -1.20 0.10
CA PHE A 143 -9.32 -1.29 0.39
C PHE A 143 -8.68 -2.51 -0.28
N ILE A 144 -7.59 -2.27 -1.03
CA ILE A 144 -6.69 -3.33 -1.50
C ILE A 144 -5.25 -2.92 -1.17
N SER A 145 -4.52 -3.84 -0.53
CA SER A 145 -3.06 -3.76 -0.38
C SER A 145 -2.40 -4.99 -0.96
N ILE A 146 -1.41 -4.79 -1.82
CA ILE A 146 -0.53 -5.84 -2.34
C ILE A 146 0.92 -5.47 -2.00
N LYS A 147 1.58 -6.28 -1.17
CA LYS A 147 2.93 -5.94 -0.72
C LYS A 147 3.97 -6.16 -1.81
N TYR A 148 3.95 -7.29 -2.53
CA TYR A 148 4.83 -7.58 -3.66
C TYR A 148 4.00 -7.93 -4.90
N PHE A 149 4.09 -7.12 -5.95
CA PHE A 149 3.28 -7.28 -7.17
C PHE A 149 4.15 -7.34 -8.42
N GLY A 150 3.95 -8.36 -9.26
CA GLY A 150 4.73 -8.58 -10.50
C GLY A 150 3.93 -8.51 -11.79
N GLY A 151 2.66 -8.13 -11.72
CA GLY A 151 1.79 -7.98 -12.89
C GLY A 151 1.63 -6.52 -13.33
N LYS A 152 0.75 -6.31 -14.32
CA LYS A 152 0.28 -4.98 -14.70
C LYS A 152 -0.87 -4.54 -13.80
N VAL A 153 -0.78 -3.35 -13.21
CA VAL A 153 -1.87 -2.75 -12.44
C VAL A 153 -2.97 -2.32 -13.42
N ALA A 154 -4.04 -3.12 -13.51
CA ALA A 154 -5.14 -2.92 -14.45
C ALA A 154 -5.94 -1.63 -14.19
N SER A 155 -6.60 -1.10 -15.23
CA SER A 155 -7.44 0.11 -15.09
C SER A 155 -8.63 -0.13 -14.16
N SER A 156 -9.09 -1.38 -14.06
CA SER A 156 -10.05 -1.89 -13.07
C SER A 156 -9.80 -1.42 -11.64
N PHE A 157 -8.54 -1.30 -11.17
CA PHE A 157 -8.26 -0.78 -9.83
C PHE A 157 -8.60 0.71 -9.70
N PHE A 158 -8.24 1.51 -10.70
CA PHE A 158 -8.51 2.94 -10.73
C PHE A 158 -9.97 3.27 -11.07
N ASN A 159 -10.69 2.35 -11.71
CA ASN A 159 -12.05 2.52 -12.19
C ASN A 159 -13.07 1.79 -11.26
N SER A 160 -12.85 1.86 -9.95
CA SER A 160 -13.60 1.11 -8.93
C SER A 160 -14.06 1.99 -7.75
N ASN A 161 -14.72 1.39 -6.76
CA ASN A 161 -15.10 2.04 -5.50
C ASN A 161 -14.00 2.06 -4.43
N LEU A 162 -12.77 1.70 -4.78
CA LEU A 162 -11.65 1.71 -3.84
C LEU A 162 -11.44 3.11 -3.26
N ASN A 163 -11.33 3.17 -1.94
CA ASN A 163 -10.84 4.34 -1.21
C ASN A 163 -9.31 4.32 -1.11
N THR A 164 -8.70 3.13 -1.00
CA THR A 164 -7.26 2.93 -0.91
C THR A 164 -6.79 1.83 -1.85
N LEU A 165 -5.76 2.15 -2.64
CA LEU A 165 -4.94 1.19 -3.39
C LEU A 165 -3.49 1.30 -2.93
N ASP A 166 -2.98 0.24 -2.31
CA ASP A 166 -1.61 0.20 -1.78
C ASP A 166 -0.79 -0.92 -2.42
N ILE A 167 0.07 -0.57 -3.39
CA ILE A 167 1.06 -1.50 -3.94
C ILE A 167 2.44 -1.06 -3.46
N LYS A 168 3.13 -1.92 -2.70
CA LYS A 168 4.33 -1.50 -1.97
C LYS A 168 5.63 -1.77 -2.72
N ASN A 169 5.79 -2.97 -3.27
CA ASN A 169 7.05 -3.40 -3.86
C ASN A 169 6.77 -3.97 -5.25
N SER A 170 7.65 -3.68 -6.20
CA SER A 170 7.57 -4.26 -7.53
C SER A 170 8.29 -5.60 -7.58
N LEU A 171 7.77 -6.53 -8.38
CA LEU A 171 8.46 -7.74 -8.79
C LEU A 171 8.72 -7.68 -10.30
N LYS A 172 9.52 -8.62 -10.81
CA LYS A 172 9.76 -8.76 -12.25
C LYS A 172 8.42 -8.86 -13.00
N GLY A 173 8.23 -8.00 -14.00
CA GLY A 173 7.00 -7.92 -14.80
C GLY A 173 6.03 -6.83 -14.34
N PHE A 174 6.33 -6.14 -13.22
CA PHE A 174 5.52 -5.02 -12.75
C PHE A 174 5.40 -3.93 -13.81
N ASP A 175 4.17 -3.49 -14.05
CA ASP A 175 3.83 -2.35 -14.89
C ASP A 175 2.54 -1.70 -14.38
N VAL A 176 2.22 -0.51 -14.86
CA VAL A 176 0.94 0.16 -14.56
C VAL A 176 0.19 0.41 -15.86
N THR A 177 -1.14 0.38 -15.81
CA THR A 177 -1.96 0.72 -16.98
C THR A 177 -1.62 2.09 -17.57
N ASN A 178 -1.90 2.26 -18.86
CA ASN A 178 -1.73 3.55 -19.50
C ASN A 178 -2.72 4.55 -18.88
N GLY A 179 -2.27 5.79 -18.67
CA GLY A 179 -3.11 6.85 -18.16
C GLY A 179 -4.37 7.12 -19.01
N SER A 180 -4.38 6.76 -20.30
CA SER A 180 -5.56 6.86 -21.15
C SER A 180 -6.77 6.08 -20.61
N ASP A 181 -6.52 4.93 -19.97
CA ASP A 181 -7.55 3.94 -19.62
C ASP A 181 -8.17 4.20 -18.23
N ILE A 182 -7.56 5.11 -17.48
CA ILE A 182 -8.06 5.57 -16.18
C ILE A 182 -9.26 6.50 -16.44
N VAL A 183 -10.36 6.36 -15.70
CA VAL A 183 -11.48 7.31 -15.76
C VAL A 183 -11.48 8.24 -14.54
N ILE A 184 -12.36 9.24 -14.54
CA ILE A 184 -12.56 10.09 -13.36
C ILE A 184 -13.03 9.22 -12.20
N ASN A 185 -12.29 9.26 -11.09
CA ASN A 185 -12.63 8.52 -9.87
C ASN A 185 -12.50 9.45 -8.66
N ASN A 186 -13.63 9.63 -7.96
CA ASN A 186 -13.75 10.48 -6.79
C ASN A 186 -13.79 9.69 -5.46
N LYS A 187 -13.70 8.36 -5.51
CA LYS A 187 -13.68 7.48 -4.34
C LYS A 187 -12.25 7.24 -3.85
N LEU A 188 -11.29 7.10 -4.76
CA LEU A 188 -9.89 6.86 -4.38
C LEU A 188 -9.30 8.09 -3.67
N THR A 189 -8.89 7.91 -2.43
CA THR A 189 -8.32 8.97 -1.55
C THR A 189 -6.87 8.70 -1.16
N ALA A 190 -6.41 7.45 -1.21
CA ALA A 190 -5.04 7.07 -0.92
C ALA A 190 -4.47 6.15 -2.00
N LEU A 191 -3.27 6.48 -2.47
CA LEU A 191 -2.56 5.73 -3.50
C LEU A 191 -1.10 5.51 -3.07
N SER A 192 -0.65 4.27 -3.15
CA SER A 192 0.75 3.90 -3.02
C SER A 192 1.14 3.05 -4.22
N LEU A 193 2.16 3.47 -4.95
CA LEU A 193 2.62 2.78 -6.16
C LEU A 193 4.16 2.75 -6.24
N PRO A 194 4.73 1.61 -6.68
CA PRO A 194 6.12 1.56 -7.12
C PRO A 194 6.34 2.37 -8.39
N ILE A 195 7.49 3.03 -8.47
CA ILE A 195 7.97 3.77 -9.63
C ILE A 195 9.18 3.02 -10.15
N VAL A 196 9.00 2.35 -11.30
CA VAL A 196 10.00 1.42 -11.86
C VAL A 196 10.57 1.87 -13.22
N SER A 197 10.07 2.92 -13.85
CA SER A 197 10.57 3.33 -15.18
C SER A 197 10.37 4.81 -15.49
N SER A 198 10.98 5.26 -16.60
CA SER A 198 10.91 6.64 -17.09
C SER A 198 9.55 7.05 -17.65
N ASN A 199 8.67 6.11 -18.00
CA ASN A 199 7.32 6.41 -18.55
C ASN A 199 6.31 6.86 -17.48
N THR A 200 6.77 7.07 -16.25
CA THR A 200 5.96 7.49 -15.10
C THR A 200 5.26 8.83 -15.31
N GLN A 201 5.81 9.75 -16.11
CA GLN A 201 5.22 11.09 -16.24
C GLN A 201 3.81 11.08 -16.87
N ALA A 202 3.59 10.35 -17.96
CA ALA A 202 2.30 10.31 -18.64
C ALA A 202 1.20 9.72 -17.74
N LEU A 203 1.55 8.71 -16.94
CA LEU A 203 0.66 8.15 -15.93
C LEU A 203 0.29 9.21 -14.89
N PHE A 204 1.26 9.91 -14.31
CA PHE A 204 1.01 10.90 -13.26
C PHE A 204 0.24 12.13 -13.74
N ASP A 205 0.45 12.54 -14.99
CA ASP A 205 -0.37 13.57 -15.62
C ASP A 205 -1.85 13.16 -15.67
N SER A 206 -2.12 11.91 -16.04
CA SER A 206 -3.49 11.38 -16.08
C SER A 206 -4.09 11.20 -14.68
N LEU A 207 -3.34 10.58 -13.76
CA LEU A 207 -3.77 10.41 -12.37
C LEU A 207 -4.11 11.77 -11.73
N GLY A 208 -3.25 12.78 -11.91
CA GLY A 208 -3.44 14.12 -11.37
C GLY A 208 -4.65 14.86 -11.97
N ALA A 209 -5.01 14.53 -13.22
CA ALA A 209 -6.19 15.05 -13.88
C ALA A 209 -7.49 14.35 -13.45
N LYS A 210 -7.46 13.03 -13.21
CA LYS A 210 -8.65 12.20 -13.05
C LYS A 210 -8.99 11.81 -11.61
N LEU A 211 -8.00 11.81 -10.71
CA LEU A 211 -8.15 11.40 -9.31
C LEU A 211 -8.11 12.62 -8.36
N LYS A 212 -9.15 13.45 -8.43
CA LYS A 212 -9.17 14.76 -7.74
C LYS A 212 -9.31 14.69 -6.22
N ASN A 213 -9.78 13.57 -5.67
CA ASN A 213 -10.00 13.37 -4.23
C ASN A 213 -8.83 12.68 -3.51
N ILE A 214 -7.72 12.40 -4.21
CA ILE A 214 -6.53 11.84 -3.60
C ILE A 214 -5.99 12.81 -2.55
N TYR A 215 -6.01 12.37 -1.30
CA TYR A 215 -5.50 13.05 -0.12
C TYR A 215 -4.06 12.63 0.20
N ARG A 216 -3.70 11.37 -0.11
CA ARG A 216 -2.39 10.78 0.21
C ARG A 216 -1.80 10.05 -1.00
N ILE A 217 -0.56 10.39 -1.34
CA ILE A 217 0.27 9.66 -2.30
C ILE A 217 1.55 9.17 -1.62
N ILE A 218 1.87 7.91 -1.84
CA ILE A 218 3.16 7.30 -1.50
C ILE A 218 3.83 6.83 -2.79
N LEU A 219 5.02 7.34 -3.06
CA LEU A 219 5.84 6.95 -4.21
C LEU A 219 7.01 6.12 -3.71
N ILE A 220 7.16 4.94 -4.29
CA ILE A 220 8.16 3.97 -3.87
C ILE A 220 9.10 3.75 -5.05
N LEU A 221 10.27 4.35 -5.00
CA LEU A 221 11.25 4.19 -6.07
C LEU A 221 11.93 2.83 -5.91
N ASP A 222 11.76 1.98 -6.91
CA ASP A 222 12.23 0.58 -6.88
C ASP A 222 13.00 0.26 -8.17
N GLU A 223 14.33 0.14 -8.04
CA GLU A 223 15.23 -0.21 -9.15
C GLU A 223 15.37 -1.72 -9.35
N SER A 224 14.91 -2.53 -8.40
CA SER A 224 15.21 -3.97 -8.33
C SER A 224 14.70 -4.75 -9.53
N THR A 225 13.70 -4.22 -10.25
CA THR A 225 12.99 -4.89 -11.33
C THR A 225 13.40 -4.44 -12.72
N THR A 226 14.21 -3.40 -12.84
CA THR A 226 14.65 -2.85 -14.14
C THR A 226 15.84 -3.64 -14.70
N LYS A 227 15.65 -4.28 -15.86
CA LYS A 227 16.74 -4.98 -16.57
C LYS A 227 17.86 -4.03 -16.99
N THR A 228 17.54 -2.75 -17.16
CA THR A 228 18.48 -1.65 -17.38
C THR A 228 18.37 -0.73 -16.17
N LYS A 229 19.39 -0.74 -15.30
CA LYS A 229 19.51 0.09 -14.10
C LYS A 229 19.60 1.61 -14.41
N LYS A 230 18.69 2.15 -15.22
CA LYS A 230 18.81 3.50 -15.75
C LYS A 230 17.53 4.28 -15.62
N ASN A 231 17.68 5.48 -15.03
CA ASN A 231 16.78 6.61 -15.06
C ASN A 231 15.38 6.40 -14.46
N ILE A 232 15.27 5.91 -13.22
CA ILE A 232 14.06 6.21 -12.44
C ILE A 232 13.98 7.72 -12.29
N GLN A 233 12.82 8.31 -12.58
CA GLN A 233 12.56 9.73 -12.37
C GLN A 233 11.36 9.87 -11.44
N ILE A 234 11.47 10.75 -10.44
CA ILE A 234 10.28 11.16 -9.70
C ILE A 234 9.39 11.94 -10.67
N PRO A 235 8.08 11.64 -10.76
CA PRO A 235 7.17 12.40 -11.61
C PRO A 235 7.15 13.87 -11.22
N THR A 236 7.03 14.71 -12.24
CA THR A 236 6.74 16.13 -12.06
C THR A 236 5.22 16.35 -11.94
N PHE A 237 4.84 17.40 -11.23
CA PHE A 237 3.44 17.71 -10.97
C PHE A 237 3.03 18.98 -11.71
N LYS A 238 2.02 18.90 -12.58
CA LYS A 238 1.43 20.08 -13.23
C LYS A 238 0.64 20.92 -12.22
N PRO A 239 0.49 22.24 -12.44
CA PRO A 239 -0.46 23.05 -11.69
C PRO A 239 -1.85 22.41 -11.72
N SER A 240 -2.59 22.46 -10.60
CA SER A 240 -3.94 21.86 -10.41
C SER A 240 -4.04 20.32 -10.44
N SER A 241 -2.91 19.60 -10.63
CA SER A 241 -2.88 18.15 -10.39
C SER A 241 -3.09 17.85 -8.92
N PHE A 242 -3.89 16.82 -8.62
CA PHE A 242 -4.17 16.36 -7.25
C PHE A 242 -4.59 17.49 -6.29
N SER A 243 -5.65 18.23 -6.63
CA SER A 243 -6.12 19.42 -5.89
C SER A 243 -6.40 19.18 -4.41
N SER A 244 -6.76 17.95 -4.02
CA SER A 244 -7.05 17.57 -2.63
C SER A 244 -5.86 17.00 -1.87
N LEU A 245 -4.69 16.88 -2.50
CA LEU A 245 -3.53 16.20 -1.92
C LEU A 245 -2.99 16.95 -0.71
N LYS A 246 -2.92 16.27 0.43
CA LYS A 246 -2.37 16.80 1.69
C LYS A 246 -1.08 16.13 2.10
N LEU A 247 -0.86 14.87 1.73
CA LEU A 247 0.31 14.10 2.12
C LEU A 247 1.01 13.50 0.89
N LEU A 248 2.28 13.85 0.71
CA LEU A 248 3.17 13.22 -0.26
C LEU A 248 4.33 12.56 0.49
N ASN A 249 4.50 11.25 0.30
CA ASN A 249 5.65 10.50 0.82
C ASN A 249 6.42 9.90 -0.35
N ILE A 250 7.74 10.10 -0.38
CA ILE A 250 8.61 9.58 -1.42
C ILE A 250 9.79 8.88 -0.75
N TYR A 251 9.99 7.60 -1.05
CA TYR A 251 11.12 6.85 -0.52
C TYR A 251 11.67 5.83 -1.53
N PHE A 252 12.90 5.40 -1.31
CA PHE A 252 13.51 4.33 -2.08
C PHE A 252 13.41 3.01 -1.33
N GLN A 253 12.98 1.97 -2.03
CA GLN A 253 12.94 0.62 -1.49
C GLN A 253 14.34 -0.02 -1.47
N THR A 254 15.13 0.21 -2.51
CA THR A 254 16.51 -0.26 -2.64
C THR A 254 17.42 0.91 -3.00
N GLY A 255 18.69 0.85 -2.58
CA GLY A 255 19.70 1.83 -3.02
C GLY A 255 19.77 1.91 -4.54
N SER A 256 19.95 3.13 -5.05
CA SER A 256 20.03 3.41 -6.49
C SER A 256 21.48 3.67 -6.89
N LEU A 257 21.85 3.29 -8.12
CA LEU A 257 23.14 3.70 -8.70
C LEU A 257 23.08 5.12 -9.29
N GLU A 258 21.91 5.55 -9.77
CA GLU A 258 21.68 6.85 -10.39
C GLU A 258 20.67 7.65 -9.56
N LYS A 259 21.14 8.63 -8.79
CA LYS A 259 20.28 9.43 -7.93
C LYS A 259 19.38 10.37 -8.76
N PRO A 260 18.04 10.20 -8.81
CA PRO A 260 17.16 11.16 -9.47
C PRO A 260 17.20 12.54 -8.84
N ASN A 261 16.98 13.54 -9.68
CA ASN A 261 16.79 14.90 -9.20
C ASN A 261 15.49 15.03 -8.41
N PHE A 262 15.55 15.79 -7.33
CA PHE A 262 14.39 16.20 -6.58
C PHE A 262 13.42 17.01 -7.46
N PRO A 263 12.13 16.68 -7.52
CA PRO A 263 11.17 17.36 -8.38
C PRO A 263 10.79 18.73 -7.81
N TYR A 264 11.32 19.79 -8.42
CA TYR A 264 10.98 21.18 -8.04
C TYR A 264 9.48 21.49 -8.19
N THR A 265 8.78 20.74 -9.04
CA THR A 265 7.35 20.89 -9.34
C THR A 265 6.41 20.49 -8.21
N ILE A 266 6.93 19.94 -7.10
CA ILE A 266 6.14 19.75 -5.87
C ILE A 266 5.53 21.08 -5.40
N ASN A 267 6.14 22.22 -5.72
CA ASN A 267 5.60 23.55 -5.44
C ASN A 267 4.24 23.84 -6.13
N ASN A 268 3.87 23.08 -7.15
CA ASN A 268 2.57 23.18 -7.83
C ASN A 268 1.42 22.54 -7.03
N LEU A 269 1.75 21.74 -6.01
CA LEU A 269 0.80 21.04 -5.15
C LEU A 269 0.40 21.93 -3.95
N VAL A 270 -0.26 23.04 -4.23
CA VAL A 270 -0.62 24.12 -3.28
C VAL A 270 -1.45 23.64 -2.07
N GLY A 271 -2.04 22.45 -2.15
CA GLY A 271 -2.82 21.86 -1.06
C GLY A 271 -2.00 21.13 0.00
N LEU A 272 -0.73 20.83 -0.23
CA LEU A 272 0.06 19.93 0.62
C LEU A 272 0.26 20.46 2.03
N ASN A 273 -0.06 19.62 3.01
CA ASN A 273 0.21 19.88 4.43
C ASN A 273 1.47 19.15 4.89
N GLN A 274 1.83 18.04 4.24
CA GLN A 274 2.90 17.17 4.66
C GLN A 274 3.69 16.63 3.47
N ILE A 275 5.01 16.74 3.58
CA ILE A 275 5.94 16.12 2.65
C ILE A 275 6.96 15.29 3.45
N ILE A 276 7.10 14.03 3.08
CA ILE A 276 8.08 13.11 3.68
C ILE A 276 9.02 12.60 2.58
N PHE A 277 10.32 12.74 2.81
CA PHE A 277 11.37 12.12 2.03
C PHE A 277 12.17 11.18 2.92
N ASN A 278 12.23 9.90 2.55
CA ASN A 278 13.08 8.93 3.24
C ASN A 278 14.06 8.36 2.22
N SER A 279 15.29 8.89 2.15
CA SER A 279 16.44 8.32 1.41
C SER A 279 17.52 9.37 1.14
N ASN A 280 18.77 8.90 0.98
CA ASN A 280 19.93 9.66 0.52
C ASN A 280 20.19 9.55 -1.00
N GLN A 281 19.24 8.97 -1.74
CA GLN A 281 19.38 8.58 -3.14
C GLN A 281 18.77 9.60 -4.11
N TYR A 282 18.61 10.86 -3.70
CA TYR A 282 18.24 11.96 -4.61
C TYR A 282 19.39 12.95 -4.77
N THR A 283 19.35 13.77 -5.80
CA THR A 283 20.22 14.95 -5.98
C THR A 283 19.40 16.22 -6.13
N MET A 284 20.02 17.36 -5.86
CA MET A 284 19.43 18.64 -6.23
C MET A 284 19.73 18.94 -7.69
N ASP A 285 18.74 19.42 -8.45
CA ASP A 285 18.97 19.88 -9.81
C ASP A 285 19.88 21.11 -9.80
N VAL A 286 21.11 20.93 -10.27
CA VAL A 286 22.16 21.96 -10.31
C VAL A 286 21.86 23.13 -11.26
N SER A 287 20.83 23.02 -12.10
CA SER A 287 20.32 24.12 -12.94
C SER A 287 19.39 25.06 -12.17
N LYS A 288 18.88 24.62 -11.01
CA LYS A 288 18.00 25.41 -10.14
C LYS A 288 18.79 25.93 -8.93
N PRO A 289 18.63 27.21 -8.57
CA PRO A 289 19.36 27.78 -7.45
C PRO A 289 18.89 27.24 -6.10
N PHE A 290 17.60 26.92 -5.96
CA PHE A 290 16.97 26.35 -4.76
C PHE A 290 15.58 25.76 -5.11
N ILE A 291 15.03 24.96 -4.19
CA ILE A 291 13.63 24.53 -4.20
C ILE A 291 12.79 25.55 -3.44
N ASP A 292 11.69 26.01 -4.03
CA ASP A 292 10.82 27.01 -3.43
C ASP A 292 9.46 26.43 -3.04
N PHE A 293 9.27 26.19 -1.74
CA PHE A 293 7.99 25.75 -1.17
C PHE A 293 7.16 26.88 -0.57
N THR A 294 7.60 28.14 -0.69
CA THR A 294 6.93 29.29 -0.04
C THR A 294 5.45 29.44 -0.41
N LYS A 295 5.05 28.90 -1.57
CA LYS A 295 3.69 28.96 -2.10
C LYS A 295 2.79 27.76 -1.75
N ILE A 296 3.30 26.72 -1.08
CA ILE A 296 2.52 25.50 -0.79
C ILE A 296 1.47 25.78 0.30
N ASN A 297 1.85 25.66 1.57
CA ASN A 297 0.95 25.86 2.71
C ASN A 297 1.76 26.50 3.85
N PRO A 298 1.28 27.59 4.47
CA PRO A 298 1.97 28.25 5.58
C PRO A 298 2.41 27.32 6.71
N SER A 299 1.63 26.27 7.00
CA SER A 299 1.82 25.30 8.08
C SER A 299 2.34 23.94 7.59
N LEU A 300 3.12 23.93 6.50
CA LEU A 300 3.72 22.72 5.95
C LEU A 300 4.55 21.96 7.00
N PHE A 301 4.36 20.65 7.10
CA PHE A 301 5.27 19.74 7.79
C PHE A 301 6.19 19.06 6.77
N PHE A 302 7.49 19.30 6.89
CA PHE A 302 8.51 18.69 6.04
C PHE A 302 9.35 17.73 6.88
N ARG A 303 9.40 16.45 6.48
CA ARG A 303 10.27 15.45 7.09
C ARG A 303 11.29 14.94 6.07
N ALA A 304 12.56 14.99 6.43
CA ALA A 304 13.62 14.30 5.72
C ALA A 304 14.30 13.29 6.65
N THR A 305 14.47 12.06 6.19
CA THR A 305 15.19 11.01 6.92
C THR A 305 16.28 10.37 6.05
N PHE A 306 17.33 9.88 6.73
CA PHE A 306 18.49 9.18 6.15
C PHE A 306 19.45 10.05 5.31
N LYS A 307 20.60 10.37 5.92
CA LYS A 307 21.83 11.00 5.42
C LYS A 307 21.71 12.35 4.68
N CYS A 308 20.55 12.81 4.22
CA CYS A 308 20.28 14.11 3.57
C CYS A 308 21.39 14.68 2.63
N GLU A 309 22.25 13.84 2.08
CA GLU A 309 23.44 14.24 1.30
C GLU A 309 23.06 15.05 0.06
N TYR A 310 21.83 14.89 -0.43
CA TYR A 310 21.31 15.67 -1.55
C TYR A 310 21.43 17.19 -1.31
N LEU A 311 21.34 17.65 -0.05
CA LEU A 311 21.51 19.06 0.29
C LEU A 311 22.94 19.57 0.09
N SER A 312 23.96 18.72 0.15
CA SER A 312 25.35 19.13 -0.08
C SER A 312 25.64 19.40 -1.57
N SER A 313 24.86 18.83 -2.47
CA SER A 313 24.97 19.04 -3.94
C SER A 313 24.44 20.39 -4.42
N CYS A 314 23.87 21.18 -3.52
CA CYS A 314 23.23 22.45 -3.81
C CYS A 314 24.25 23.58 -4.05
N LYS A 315 24.12 24.29 -5.17
CA LYS A 315 25.06 25.35 -5.58
C LYS A 315 24.95 26.65 -4.80
N LYS A 316 23.77 26.98 -4.26
CA LYS A 316 23.52 28.23 -3.54
C LYS A 316 22.65 27.96 -2.32
N LYS A 317 23.05 28.51 -1.18
CA LYS A 317 22.27 28.48 0.07
C LYS A 317 21.29 29.67 0.11
N PRO A 318 20.06 29.51 0.65
CA PRO A 318 19.43 28.28 1.12
C PRO A 318 19.05 27.37 -0.05
N CYS A 319 19.07 26.06 0.17
CA CYS A 319 18.74 25.04 -0.84
C CYS A 319 17.24 24.76 -0.93
N ILE A 320 16.53 24.95 0.18
CA ILE A 320 15.08 24.87 0.24
C ILE A 320 14.56 26.10 0.97
N LYS A 321 13.62 26.80 0.34
CA LYS A 321 12.86 27.89 0.95
C LYS A 321 11.51 27.38 1.40
N PHE A 322 11.19 27.63 2.66
CA PHE A 322 9.94 27.17 3.25
C PHE A 322 8.98 28.33 3.55
N PRO A 323 7.67 28.06 3.63
CA PRO A 323 6.70 28.96 4.23
C PRO A 323 7.05 29.34 5.68
N LYS A 324 6.56 30.50 6.14
CA LYS A 324 6.96 31.05 7.45
C LYS A 324 6.72 30.09 8.62
N LYS A 325 5.60 29.37 8.68
CA LYS A 325 5.23 28.50 9.82
C LYS A 325 5.52 27.02 9.57
N THR A 326 6.45 26.69 8.67
CA THR A 326 6.81 25.31 8.38
C THR A 326 7.49 24.65 9.57
N ILE A 327 7.10 23.41 9.87
CA ILE A 327 7.81 22.53 10.80
C ILE A 327 8.72 21.63 9.98
N VAL A 328 10.03 21.72 10.24
CA VAL A 328 11.04 20.89 9.59
C VAL A 328 11.54 19.84 10.60
N SER A 329 11.39 18.57 10.25
CA SER A 329 11.90 17.42 11.00
C SER A 329 12.99 16.73 10.19
N VAL A 330 14.19 16.64 10.74
CA VAL A 330 15.33 15.97 10.11
C VAL A 330 15.81 14.86 11.02
N GLN A 331 15.91 13.64 10.52
CA GLN A 331 16.35 12.47 11.29
C GLN A 331 17.47 11.73 10.55
N ASP A 332 18.52 11.32 11.27
CA ASP A 332 19.65 10.54 10.75
C ASP A 332 20.37 11.18 9.54
N CYS A 333 20.38 12.52 9.47
CA CYS A 333 21.01 13.27 8.39
C CYS A 333 22.38 13.81 8.79
N GLN A 334 23.40 12.98 8.60
CA GLN A 334 24.79 13.40 8.73
C GLN A 334 25.11 14.52 7.72
N GLY A 335 25.70 15.61 8.18
CA GLY A 335 26.05 16.76 7.33
C GLY A 335 24.92 17.74 7.03
N PHE A 336 23.74 17.61 7.67
CA PHE A 336 22.71 18.65 7.62
C PHE A 336 23.17 19.92 8.35
N ASP A 337 23.27 21.02 7.61
CA ASP A 337 23.53 22.37 8.13
C ASP A 337 22.27 23.22 7.99
N LYS A 338 21.91 23.98 9.04
CA LYS A 338 20.74 24.87 9.03
C LYS A 338 20.80 25.90 7.91
N SER A 339 21.97 26.30 7.44
CA SER A 339 22.15 27.20 6.30
C SER A 339 21.63 26.62 4.98
N TYR A 340 21.33 25.33 4.89
CA TYR A 340 20.67 24.73 3.73
C TYR A 340 19.17 25.05 3.66
N VAL A 341 18.55 25.59 4.72
CA VAL A 341 17.11 25.83 4.78
C VAL A 341 16.80 27.25 5.28
N GLU A 342 15.87 27.92 4.60
CA GLU A 342 15.33 29.20 5.07
C GLU A 342 14.03 28.93 5.82
N VAL A 343 14.06 29.07 7.15
CA VAL A 343 12.95 28.76 8.05
C VAL A 343 12.90 29.74 9.21
N SER A 344 11.70 30.16 9.58
CA SER A 344 11.51 31.00 10.78
C SER A 344 11.47 30.18 12.08
N HIS A 345 11.11 28.90 12.02
CA HIS A 345 11.00 27.99 13.17
C HIS A 345 11.56 26.61 12.79
N ILE A 346 12.65 26.17 13.45
CA ILE A 346 13.14 24.79 13.37
C ILE A 346 12.88 24.16 14.73
N MET A 347 12.03 23.12 14.78
CA MET A 347 11.96 22.26 15.96
C MET A 347 13.20 21.37 16.00
N ASN A 348 14.31 21.92 16.51
CA ASN A 348 15.48 21.15 16.87
C ASN A 348 15.17 20.37 18.14
N LYS A 349 14.94 19.05 18.02
CA LYS A 349 15.51 17.96 18.84
C LYS A 349 14.56 16.77 18.87
N LEU A 350 14.92 15.72 18.15
CA LEU A 350 15.11 14.39 18.75
C LEU A 350 16.39 13.84 18.12
N TYR A 351 17.52 14.19 18.73
CA TYR A 351 18.73 13.38 18.59
C TYR A 351 18.51 12.17 19.49
N THR A 352 18.39 10.99 18.91
CA THR A 352 18.79 9.77 19.62
C THR A 352 20.04 9.28 18.89
N VAL A 353 21.15 9.31 19.64
CA VAL A 353 22.49 8.87 19.26
C VAL A 353 22.47 7.40 18.88
#